data_AF-A0A0E3ZVB7-F1
#
_entry.id   AF-A0A0E3ZVB7-F1
#
_cell.length_a   1.000
_cell.length_b   1.000
_cell.length_c   1.000
_cell.angle_alpha   90.00
_cell.angle_beta   90.00
_cell.angle_gamma   90.00
#
_symmetry.space_group_name_H-M   'P 1'
#
loop_
_entity.id
_entity.type
_entity.pdbx_description
1 polymer ?
#
loop_
_entity_poly.entity_id
_entity_poly.type
_entity_poly.pdbx_seq_one_letter_code
_entity_poly.pdbx_strand_id
1 'polypeptide(L)' 'MDNNGEQSAFPLDINEGMPQWGLSKREYFAAQALMKLSDKYESPSTVAKQAVEIADALIEVLNK' A
#
# COMPACT_ATOMS: atom_id res chain seq x y z
N MET A 1 19.17 -20.53 -20.31
CA MET A 1 18.73 -20.89 -18.94
C MET A 1 18.00 -19.68 -18.42
N ASP A 2 16.67 -19.72 -18.47
CA ASP A 2 15.80 -18.70 -17.92
C ASP A 2 15.72 -18.90 -16.41
N ASN A 3 16.03 -17.87 -15.63
CA ASN A 3 15.67 -17.80 -14.22
C ASN A 3 15.35 -16.34 -13.88
N ASN A 4 14.08 -15.99 -14.10
CA ASN A 4 13.38 -14.83 -13.58
C ASN A 4 13.26 -14.95 -12.05
N GLY A 5 14.29 -14.56 -11.31
CA GLY A 5 14.41 -14.90 -9.89
C GLY A 5 14.41 -13.76 -8.87
N GLU A 6 14.63 -12.49 -9.24
CA GLU A 6 14.78 -11.43 -8.23
C GLU A 6 14.15 -10.11 -8.67
N GLN A 7 12.83 -10.10 -8.85
CA GLN A 7 12.08 -8.86 -8.73
C GLN A 7 11.78 -8.65 -7.24
N SER A 8 12.72 -8.00 -6.55
CA SER A 8 12.52 -7.59 -5.16
C SER A 8 11.28 -6.70 -5.06
N ALA A 9 10.34 -7.03 -4.17
CA ALA A 9 9.11 -6.26 -3.95
C ALA A 9 9.37 -4.86 -3.33
N PHE A 10 10.63 -4.59 -2.97
CA PHE A 10 11.13 -3.31 -2.47
C PHE A 10 12.53 -3.06 -3.03
N PRO A 11 12.92 -1.81 -3.36
CA PRO A 11 14.28 -1.51 -3.79
C PRO A 11 15.28 -1.89 -2.68
N LEU A 12 16.28 -2.71 -3.02
CA LEU A 12 17.35 -3.16 -2.13
C LEU A 12 18.52 -2.18 -2.02
N ASP A 13 18.42 -1.01 -2.64
CA ASP A 13 19.48 -0.04 -2.65
C ASP A 13 19.08 1.14 -1.77
N ILE A 14 19.56 1.15 -0.52
CA ILE A 14 19.59 2.35 0.31
C ILE A 14 20.72 3.23 -0.22
N ASN A 15 20.53 3.80 -1.41
CA ASN A 15 21.39 4.87 -1.88
C ASN A 15 21.06 6.12 -1.05
N GLU A 16 22.06 6.61 -0.31
CA GLU A 16 22.07 7.90 0.37
C GLU A 16 21.59 9.00 -0.58
N GLY A 17 20.30 9.35 -0.51
CA GLY A 17 19.71 10.33 -1.42
C GLY A 17 18.31 9.99 -1.95
N MET A 18 17.76 8.80 -1.70
CA MET A 18 16.34 8.60 -1.92
C MET A 18 15.56 9.26 -0.77
N PRO A 19 14.78 10.33 -1.02
CA PRO A 19 13.87 10.82 -0.01
C PRO A 19 12.92 9.68 0.33
N GLN A 20 13.01 9.17 1.55
CA GLN A 20 11.88 8.46 2.15
C GLN A 20 10.80 9.52 2.36
N TRP A 21 10.06 9.83 1.29
CA TRP A 21 8.77 10.47 1.45
C TRP A 21 7.97 9.46 2.27
N GLY A 22 7.79 9.75 3.56
CA GLY A 22 6.92 8.95 4.40
C GLY A 22 5.56 8.79 3.70
N LEU A 23 4.84 7.72 4.06
CA LEU A 23 3.52 7.46 3.48
C LEU A 23 2.65 8.72 3.60
N SER A 24 1.99 9.10 2.51
CA SER A 24 0.91 10.07 2.61
C SER A 24 -0.17 9.54 3.56
N LYS A 25 -0.97 10.43 4.16
CA LYS A 25 -2.07 10.02 5.04
C LYS A 25 -2.98 8.97 4.40
N ARG A 26 -3.21 9.11 3.09
CA ARG A 26 -4.02 8.17 2.29
C ARG A 26 -3.35 6.81 2.19
N GLU A 27 -2.06 6.75 1.85
CA GLU A 27 -1.32 5.50 1.76
C GLU A 27 -1.21 4.81 3.11
N TYR A 28 -1.03 5.57 4.19
CA TYR A 28 -1.02 5.03 5.55
C TYR A 28 -2.35 4.37 5.90
N PHE A 29 -3.49 5.04 5.69
CA PHE A 29 -4.79 4.46 5.99
C PHE A 29 -5.14 3.29 5.06
N ALA A 30 -4.77 3.38 3.78
CA ALA A 30 -4.97 2.28 2.84
C ALA A 30 -4.15 1.04 3.26
N ALA A 31 -2.91 1.20 3.70
CA ALA A 31 -2.10 0.10 4.21
C ALA A 31 -2.73 -0.55 5.46
N GLN A 32 -3.24 0.25 6.39
CA GLN A 32 -3.96 -0.26 7.57
C GLN A 32 -5.23 -1.03 7.19
N ALA A 33 -5.98 -0.54 6.20
CA ALA A 33 -7.18 -1.21 5.70
C ALA A 33 -6.83 -2.51 4.96
N LEU A 34 -5.79 -2.52 4.13
CA LEU A 34 -5.28 -3.71 3.43
C LEU A 34 -4.97 -4.85 4.43
N MET A 35 -4.28 -4.55 5.52
CA MET A 35 -3.95 -5.52 6.57
C MET A 35 -5.18 -6.17 7.24
N LYS A 36 -6.36 -5.55 7.14
CA LYS A 36 -7.62 -6.07 7.72
C LYS A 36 -8.52 -6.74 6.68
N LEU A 37 -8.34 -6.40 5.40
CA LEU A 37 -9.15 -6.90 4.29
C LEU A 37 -8.51 -8.09 3.58
N SER A 38 -7.19 -8.27 3.69
CA SER A 38 -6.44 -9.36 3.04
C SER A 38 -7.02 -10.76 3.33
N ASP A 39 -7.59 -10.95 4.51
CA ASP A 39 -8.11 -12.25 4.95
C ASP A 39 -9.56 -12.49 4.51
N LYS A 40 -10.23 -11.48 3.94
CA LYS A 40 -11.67 -11.50 3.65
C LYS A 40 -12.01 -11.66 2.17
N TYR A 41 -11.06 -11.48 1.27
CA TYR A 41 -11.32 -11.46 -0.17
C TYR A 41 -10.22 -12.20 -0.94
N GLU A 42 -10.62 -12.96 -1.94
CA GLU A 42 -9.71 -13.75 -2.78
C GLU A 42 -9.03 -12.92 -3.88
N SER A 43 -9.59 -11.77 -4.24
CA SER A 43 -9.10 -10.93 -5.34
C SER A 43 -8.27 -9.76 -4.84
N PRO A 44 -6.96 -9.70 -5.12
CA PRO A 44 -6.09 -8.59 -4.72
C PRO A 44 -6.55 -7.23 -5.24
N SER A 45 -7.15 -7.18 -6.43
CA SER A 45 -7.65 -5.93 -7.02
C SER A 45 -8.86 -5.38 -6.25
N THR A 46 -9.74 -6.26 -5.78
CA THR A 46 -10.90 -5.90 -4.95
C THR A 46 -10.44 -5.38 -3.59
N VAL A 47 -9.47 -6.05 -2.97
CA VAL A 47 -8.88 -5.65 -1.67
C VAL A 47 -8.21 -4.28 -1.77
N ALA A 48 -7.40 -4.07 -2.81
CA ALA A 48 -6.75 -2.78 -3.05
C ALA A 48 -7.75 -1.64 -3.24
N LYS A 49 -8.80 -1.86 -4.04
CA LYS A 49 -9.83 -0.86 -4.27
C LYS A 49 -10.55 -0.47 -2.98
N GLN A 50 -10.99 -1.45 -2.18
CA GLN A 50 -11.70 -1.17 -0.93
C GLN A 50 -10.82 -0.48 0.12
N ALA A 51 -9.55 -0.84 0.21
CA ALA A 51 -8.63 -0.19 1.14
C ALA A 51 -8.45 1.31 0.83
N VAL A 52 -8.39 1.66 -0.45
CA VAL A 52 -8.34 3.05 -0.91
C VAL A 52 -9.65 3.79 -0.59
N GLU A 53 -10.80 3.18 -0.84
CA GLU A 53 -12.11 3.77 -0.52
C GLU A 53 -12.25 4.06 1.00
N ILE A 54 -11.77 3.16 1.86
CA ILE A 54 -11.74 3.36 3.31
C ILE A 54 -10.81 4.52 3.69
N ALA A 55 -9.62 4.59 3.07
CA ALA A 55 -8.68 5.66 3.32
C ALA A 55 -9.26 7.03 2.96
N ASP A 56 -9.94 7.14 1.83
CA ASP A 56 -10.59 8.36 1.37
C ASP A 56 -11.73 8.79 2.32
N ALA A 57 -12.56 7.83 2.76
CA ALA A 57 -13.62 8.10 3.72
C ALA A 57 -13.09 8.59 5.08
N LEU A 58 -11.99 8.02 5.57
CA LEU A 58 -11.34 8.46 6.82
C LEU A 58 -10.80 9.88 6.70
N ILE A 59 -10.16 10.21 5.57
CA ILE A 59 -9.63 11.56 5.32
C ILE A 59 -10.77 12.58 5.28
N GLU A 60 -11.89 12.24 4.65
CA GLU A 60 -13.06 13.12 4.61
C GLU A 60 -13.61 13.43 6.00
N VAL A 61 -13.68 12.42 6.89
CA VAL A 61 -14.12 12.60 8.28
C VAL A 61 -13.15 13.46 9.08
N LEU A 62 -11.84 13.30 8.89
CA LEU A 62 -10.81 14.04 9.65
C LEU A 62 -10.63 15.49 9.21
N ASN A 63 -11.06 15.84 7.98
CA ASN A 63 -10.98 17.20 7.45
C ASN A 63 -12.26 18.02 7.70
N LYS A 64 -13.25 17.46 8.38
CA LYS A 64 -14.44 18.18 8.88
C LYS A 64 -14.15 18.79 10.25
#